data_AF-A0A957VZJ8-F1
#
_entry.id   AF-A0A957VZJ8-F1
#
_cell.length_a   1.000
_cell.length_b   1.000
_cell.length_c   1.000
_cell.angle_alpha   90.00
_cell.angle_beta   90.00
_cell.angle_gamma   90.00
#
_symmetry.space_group_name_H-M   'P 1'
#
loop_
_entity.id
_entity.type
_entity.pdbx_description
1 polymer ?
#
loop_
_entity_poly.entity_id
_entity_poly.type
_entity_poly.pdbx_seq_one_letter_code
_entity_poly.pdbx_strand_id
1 'polypeptide(L)' 'MGQDLLEKVKAFSQKNRLITPQDKLVVGVSGGPDSLCLLHLLTRLCHDLNLSPPTVAHLNHQLRR' A
#
# COMPACT_ATOMS: atom_id res chain seq x y z
N MET A 1 20.45 4.96 14.02
CA MET A 1 19.24 5.60 13.46
C MET A 1 18.49 4.55 12.67
N GLY A 2 17.27 4.20 13.05
CA GLY A 2 16.49 3.18 12.36
C GLY A 2 16.10 3.65 10.96
N GLN A 3 16.20 2.77 9.96
CA GLN A 3 15.67 3.04 8.62
C GLN A 3 14.17 3.35 8.70
N ASP A 4 13.73 4.39 7.98
CA ASP A 4 12.33 4.75 7.81
C ASP A 4 11.54 3.56 7.23
N LEU A 5 10.31 3.37 7.70
CA LEU A 5 9.48 2.23 7.31
C LEU A 5 9.15 2.28 5.82
N LEU A 6 8.92 3.48 5.26
CA LEU A 6 8.67 3.66 3.84
C LEU A 6 9.85 3.17 3.00
N GLU A 7 11.09 3.52 3.39
CA GLU A 7 12.30 3.08 2.69
C GLU A 7 12.47 1.56 2.71
N LYS A 8 12.15 0.91 3.84
CA LYS A 8 12.16 -0.56 3.92
C LYS A 8 11.15 -1.19 2.97
N VAL A 9 9.92 -0.66 2.93
CA VAL A 9 8.85 -1.16 2.04
C VAL A 9 9.22 -0.93 0.58
N LYS A 10 9.76 0.24 0.23
CA LYS A 10 10.24 0.57 -1.12
C LYS A 10 11.34 -0.37 -1.58
N ALA A 11 12.37 -0.58 -0.74
CA ALA A 11 13.47 -1.51 -1.03
C ALA A 11 12.97 -2.95 -1.18
N PHE A 12 12.04 -3.39 -0.33
CA PHE A 12 11.43 -4.71 -0.43
C PHE A 12 10.60 -4.88 -1.71
N SER A 13 9.80 -3.88 -2.08
CA SER A 13 9.01 -3.88 -3.32
C SER A 13 9.91 -3.96 -4.55
N GLN A 14 10.97 -3.14 -4.62
CA GLN A 14 11.92 -3.13 -5.73
C GLN A 14 12.69 -4.45 -5.85
N LYS A 15 13.23 -4.96 -4.74
CA LYS A 15 13.99 -6.22 -4.70
C LYS A 15 13.17 -7.39 -5.26
N ASN A 16 11.88 -7.43 -4.97
CA ASN A 16 10.98 -8.50 -5.38
C ASN A 16 10.12 -8.16 -6.61
N ARG A 17 10.32 -6.99 -7.22
CA ARG A 17 9.55 -6.49 -8.37
C ARG A 17 8.03 -6.56 -8.16
N LEU A 18 7.56 -6.18 -6.96
CA LEU A 18 6.14 -6.28 -6.60
C LEU A 18 5.28 -5.19 -7.26
N ILE A 19 5.87 -4.01 -7.47
CA ILE A 19 5.21 -2.86 -8.08
C ILE A 19 6.16 -2.31 -9.13
N THR A 20 5.71 -2.25 -10.37
CA THR A 20 6.47 -1.76 -11.52
C THR A 20 5.84 -0.50 -12.10
N PRO A 21 6.62 0.32 -12.81
CA PRO A 21 6.06 1.45 -13.55
C PRO A 21 4.92 0.97 -14.46
N GLN A 22 3.81 1.72 -14.51
CA GLN A 22 2.57 1.43 -15.25
C GLN A 22 1.57 0.49 -14.55
N ASP A 23 1.91 -0.13 -13.42
CA ASP A 23 0.95 -0.92 -12.67
C ASP A 23 -0.19 -0.07 -12.10
N LYS A 24 -1.40 -0.64 -12.08
CA LYS A 24 -2.55 -0.12 -11.35
C LYS A 24 -2.76 -0.96 -10.11
N LEU A 25 -2.65 -0.32 -8.95
CA LEU A 25 -2.71 -1.01 -7.66
C LEU A 25 -4.13 -1.02 -7.09
N VAL A 26 -4.60 -2.18 -6.65
CA VAL A 26 -5.80 -2.33 -5.81
C VAL A 26 -5.36 -2.79 -4.43
N VAL A 27 -5.76 -2.07 -3.39
CA VAL A 27 -5.38 -2.38 -2.00
C VAL A 27 -6.62 -2.81 -1.22
N GLY A 28 -6.62 -4.06 -0.77
CA GLY A 28 -7.63 -4.58 0.14
C GLY A 28 -7.45 -4.01 1.56
N VAL A 29 -8.48 -3.38 2.12
CA VAL A 29 -8.46 -2.85 3.49
C VAL A 29 -9.57 -3.46 4.33
N SER A 30 -9.24 -3.89 5.56
CA SER A 30 -10.21 -4.41 6.53
C SER A 30 -10.81 -3.32 7.42
N GLY A 31 -10.23 -2.11 7.42
CA GLY A 31 -10.57 -1.02 8.34
C GLY A 31 -9.75 -1.04 9.64
N GLY A 32 -8.91 -2.06 9.85
CA GLY A 32 -7.98 -2.11 10.97
C GLY A 32 -6.73 -1.24 10.76
N PRO A 33 -6.01 -0.90 11.85
CA PRO A 33 -4.87 0.01 11.81
C PRO A 33 -3.76 -0.45 10.87
N ASP A 34 -3.47 -1.76 10.81
CA ASP A 34 -2.43 -2.32 9.94
C ASP A 34 -2.76 -2.11 8.46
N SER A 35 -4.03 -2.32 8.08
CA SER A 35 -4.47 -2.12 6.69
C SER A 35 -4.45 -0.66 6.27
N LEU A 36 -4.75 0.26 7.20
CA LEU A 36 -4.68 1.70 6.95
C LEU A 36 -3.23 2.19 6.89
N CYS A 37 -2.33 1.64 7.72
CA CYS A 37 -0.89 1.90 7.65
C CYS A 37 -0.32 1.43 6.30
N LEU A 38 -0.70 0.23 5.84
CA LEU A 38 -0.32 -0.28 4.53
C LEU A 38 -0.82 0.64 3.40
N LEU A 39 -2.10 1.04 3.42
CA LEU A 39 -2.65 1.98 2.45
C LEU A 39 -1.88 3.32 2.43
N HIS A 40 -1.55 3.86 3.60
CA HIS A 40 -0.77 5.08 3.72
C HIS A 40 0.62 4.96 3.08
N LEU A 41 1.34 3.87 3.38
CA LEU A 41 2.68 3.61 2.82
C LEU A 41 2.62 3.40 1.30
N LEU A 42 1.66 2.62 0.81
CA LEU A 42 1.51 2.36 -0.62
C LEU A 42 1.09 3.61 -1.40
N THR A 43 0.27 4.48 -0.80
CA THR A 43 -0.09 5.78 -1.40
C THR A 43 1.14 6.66 -1.60
N ARG A 44 2.01 6.75 -0.57
CA ARG A 44 3.29 7.48 -0.66
C ARG A 44 4.23 6.84 -1.68
N LEU A 45 4.30 5.51 -1.72
CA LEU A 45 5.12 4.79 -2.69
C LEU A 45 4.65 5.00 -4.13
N CYS A 46 3.34 5.00 -4.39
CA CYS A 46 2.79 5.31 -5.71
C CYS A 46 3.16 6.74 -6.14
N HIS A 47 3.09 7.71 -5.22
CA HIS A 47 3.52 9.09 -5.48
C HIS A 47 5.01 9.16 -5.86
N ASP A 48 5.89 8.51 -5.10
CA ASP A 48 7.34 8.43 -5.38
C ASP A 48 7.68 7.79 -6.74
N LEU A 49 6.82 6.88 -7.21
CA LEU A 49 7.00 6.14 -8.47
C LEU A 49 6.25 6.76 -9.65
N ASN A 50 5.64 7.95 -9.47
CA ASN A 50 4.76 8.59 -10.46
C ASN A 50 3.65 7.67 -10.98
N LEU A 51 3.11 6.81 -10.13
CA LEU A 51 1.96 5.95 -10.41
C LEU A 51 0.65 6.67 -10.08
N SER A 52 -0.45 6.17 -10.64
CA SER A 52 -1.77 6.58 -10.20
C SER A 52 -2.01 6.17 -8.73
N PRO A 53 -2.80 6.94 -7.96
CA PRO A 53 -3.19 6.55 -6.62
C PRO A 53 -3.84 5.15 -6.59
N PRO A 54 -3.63 4.36 -5.52
CA PRO A 54 -4.22 3.03 -5.41
C PRO A 54 -5.74 3.10 -5.30
N THR A 55 -6.42 2.15 -5.96
CA THR A 55 -7.84 1.89 -5.74
C THR A 55 -8.02 1.14 -4.41
N VAL A 56 -8.91 1.60 -3.55
CA VAL A 56 -9.18 0.96 -2.25
C VAL A 56 -10.36 0.00 -2.38
N ALA A 57 -10.15 -1.26 -1.99
CA ALA A 57 -11.19 -2.27 -1.90
C ALA A 57 -11.46 -2.59 -0.42
N HIS A 58 -12.62 -2.20 0.09
CA HIS A 58 -13.07 -2.56 1.43
C HIS A 58 -14.25 -3.52 1.35
N LEU A 59 -14.16 -4.65 2.05
CA LEU A 59 -15.24 -5.61 2.17
C LEU A 59 -15.91 -5.48 3.53
N ASN A 60 -17.14 -4.99 3.55
CA ASN A 60 -17.96 -5.03 4.75
C ASN A 60 -18.58 -6.43 4.90
N HIS A 61 -18.04 -7.22 5.83
CA HIS A 61 -18.48 -8.60 6.08
C HIS A 61 -19.85 -8.72 6.78
N GLN A 62 -20.43 -7.63 7.30
CA GLN A 62 -21.72 -7.63 8.00
C GLN A 62 -21.78 -8.58 9.21
N LEU A 63 -20.64 -8.89 9.84
CA LEU A 63 -20.57 -9.76 11.02
C LEU A 63 -21.07 -9.08 12.30
N ARG A 64 -21.16 -7.74 12.29
CA ARG A 64 -21.70 -6.91 13.37
C ARG A 64 -22.55 -5.80 12.75
N ARG A 65 -23.65 -5.45 13.42
CA ARG A 65 -24.54 -4.34 13.07
C ARG A 65 -24.16 -3.10 13.87
#